data_AF-A0A359CPW1-F1
#
_entry.id   AF-A0A359CPW1-F1
#
_cell.length_a   1.000
_cell.length_b   1.000
_cell.length_c   1.000
_cell.angle_alpha   90.00
_cell.angle_beta   90.00
_cell.angle_gamma   90.00
#
_symmetry.space_group_name_H-M   'P 1'
#
loop_
_entity.id
_entity.type
_entity.pdbx_description
1 polymer ?
#
loop_
_entity_poly.entity_id
_entity_poly.type
_entity_poly.pdbx_seq_one_letter_code
_entity_poly.pdbx_strand_id
1 'polypeptide(L)' 'PEDDFFDKLYAEFKIDRVTAVRAINSKGSGRGAIRELIITNY' A
#
# COMPACT_ATOMS: atom_id res chain seq x y z
N PRO A 1 -4.38 -3.71 -16.54
CA PRO A 1 -3.96 -5.03 -16.04
C PRO A 1 -4.13 -5.05 -14.52
N GLU A 2 -5.04 -5.88 -14.03
CA GLU A 2 -5.14 -6.15 -12.59
C GLU A 2 -3.84 -6.87 -12.18
N ASP A 3 -3.03 -6.19 -11.37
CA ASP A 3 -1.80 -6.75 -10.82
C ASP A 3 -2.15 -7.55 -9.57
N ASP A 4 -2.31 -8.86 -9.76
CA ASP A 4 -2.69 -9.83 -8.72
C ASP A 4 -1.48 -10.64 -8.19
N PHE A 5 -0.26 -10.22 -8.54
CA PHE A 5 0.97 -10.91 -8.16
C PHE A 5 1.08 -11.09 -6.64
N PHE A 6 0.87 -9.99 -5.90
CA PHE A 6 0.95 -10.01 -4.44
C PHE A 6 -0.24 -10.72 -3.79
N ASP A 7 -1.43 -10.67 -4.40
CA ASP A 7 -2.59 -11.42 -3.90
C ASP A 7 -2.37 -12.93 -3.98
N LYS A 8 -1.76 -13.39 -5.09
CA LYS A 8 -1.42 -14.81 -5.27
C LYS A 8 -0.28 -15.24 -4.36
N LEU A 9 0.79 -14.44 -4.27
CA LEU A 9 1.97 -14.77 -3.48
C LEU A 9 1.68 -14.83 -1.98
N TYR A 10 0.76 -13.99 -1.50
CA TYR A 10 0.39 -13.88 -0.08
C TYR A 10 -1.08 -14.24 0.17
N ALA A 11 -1.62 -15.20 -0.59
CA ALA A 11 -3.04 -15.57 -0.53
C ALA A 11 -3.53 -16.03 0.86
N GLU A 12 -2.62 -16.53 1.71
CA GLU A 12 -2.91 -16.98 3.07
C GLU A 12 -2.87 -15.86 4.12
N PHE A 13 -2.46 -14.64 3.72
CA PHE A 13 -2.32 -13.50 4.61
C PHE A 13 -3.42 -12.47 4.39
N LYS A 14 -3.65 -11.63 5.40
CA LYS A 14 -4.54 -10.49 5.25
C LYS A 14 -3.80 -9.37 4.51
N ILE A 15 -4.34 -8.99 3.34
CA ILE A 15 -3.82 -7.94 2.48
C ILE A 15 -4.77 -6.74 2.50
N ASP A 16 -4.29 -5.59 2.96
CA ASP A 16 -5.02 -4.32 2.93
C ASP A 16 -4.33 -3.35 1.95
N ARG A 17 -5.12 -2.72 1.07
CA ARG A 17 -4.66 -1.69 0.12
C ARG A 17 -5.15 -0.33 0.57
N VAL A 18 -4.23 0.56 0.92
CA VAL A 18 -4.58 1.87 1.49
C VAL A 18 -3.99 3.00 0.66
N THR A 19 -4.66 4.15 0.68
CA THR A 19 -4.14 5.38 0.11
C THR A 19 -3.49 6.18 1.24
N ALA A 20 -2.17 6.27 1.24
CA ALA A 20 -1.40 6.93 2.29
C ALA A 20 -0.81 8.25 1.79
N VAL A 21 -0.94 9.30 2.62
CA VAL A 21 -0.27 10.58 2.36
C VAL A 21 1.18 10.46 2.83
N ARG A 22 2.12 10.71 1.91
CA ARG A 22 3.55 10.65 2.23
C ARG A 22 3.98 11.84 3.08
N ALA A 23 4.07 11.65 4.39
CA ALA A 23 4.68 12.60 5.31
C ALA A 23 6.23 12.52 5.27
N ILE A 24 6.85 12.63 4.09
CA ILE A 24 8.31 12.45 3.92
C ILE A 24 9.10 13.76 4.13
N ASN A 25 8.47 14.93 4.03
CA ASN A 25 9.13 16.23 4.26
C ASN A 25 8.18 17.25 4.91
N SER A 26 8.75 18.28 5.54
CA SER A 26 8.04 19.39 6.20
C SER A 26 7.00 20.11 5.30
N LYS A 27 7.11 19.99 3.97
CA LYS A 27 6.09 20.45 3.00
C LYS A 27 5.28 19.27 2.46
N GLY A 28 4.16 18.95 3.10
CA GLY A 28 3.27 17.85 2.73
C GLY A 28 2.45 18.07 1.45
N SER A 29 2.41 19.29 0.90
CA SER A 29 1.59 19.64 -0.27
C SER A 29 2.20 19.27 -1.64
N GLY A 30 3.49 18.93 -1.69
CA GLY A 30 4.20 18.74 -2.96
C GLY A 30 4.08 17.33 -3.58
N ARG A 31 3.55 16.35 -2.85
CA ARG A 31 3.43 14.96 -3.33
C ARG A 31 2.08 14.39 -2.96
N GLY A 32 1.33 13.92 -3.95
CA GLY A 32 0.04 13.25 -3.76
C GLY A 32 0.16 11.94 -2.98
N ALA A 33 -0.99 11.43 -2.57
CA ALA A 33 -1.08 10.15 -1.87
C ALA A 33 -0.58 9.00 -2.77
N ILE A 34 0.04 8.00 -2.14
CA ILE A 34 0.46 6.77 -2.80
C ILE A 34 -0.45 5.62 -2.38
N ARG A 35 -0.48 4.57 -3.19
CA ARG A 35 -1.14 3.30 -2.84
C ARG A 35 -0.11 2.44 -2.12
N GLU A 36 -0.41 2.05 -0.90
CA GLU A 36 0.40 1.14 -0.09
C GLU A 36 -0.30 -0.21 0.06
N LEU A 37 0.50 -1.27 0.15
CA LEU A 37 0.08 -2.65 0.42
C LEU A 37 0.55 -3.03 1.83
N ILE A 38 -0.39 -3.44 2.68
CA ILE A 38 -0.12 -3.92 4.04
C ILE A 38 -0.45 -5.41 4.06
N ILE A 39 0.53 -6.24 4.43
CA ILE A 39 0.38 -7.70 4.50
C ILE A 39 0.68 -8.13 5.94
N THR A 40 -0.25 -8.83 6.58
CA THR A 40 -0.19 -9.14 8.02
C THR A 40 -0.39 -10.63 8.29
N ASN A 41 0.31 -11.15 9.32
CA ASN A 41 0.43 -12.57 9.65
C ASN A 41 -0.05 -12.92 11.07
N TYR A 42 -1.01 -12.16 11.59
CA TYR A 42 -1.55 -12.31 12.95
C TYR A 42 -3.07 -12.49 12.93
#